data_AF-A0A496WBK0-F1
#
_entry.id   AF-A0A496WBK0-F1
#
_cell.length_a   1.000
_cell.length_b   1.000
_cell.length_c   1.000
_cell.angle_alpha   90.00
_cell.angle_beta   90.00
_cell.angle_gamma   90.00
#
_symmetry.space_group_name_H-M   'P 1'
#
loop_
_entity.id
_entity.type
_entity.pdbx_description
1 polymer ?
#
loop_
_entity_poly.entity_id
_entity_poly.type
_entity_poly.pdbx_seq_one_letter_code
_entity_poly.pdbx_strand_id
1 'polypeptide(L)'
;MSNYRVSIKSVTNLTVDIRRKMLTLYLNHYEGCSEAQMLADLSDKREALILYFGSEIVGFTTIQVYEHEWLNQPIRIVYSGDTIVDRAHWGQQLLANQWISHISQIKFERPDLPLYWFVIVKGHRTFKFLPAFGKSFYPHWSIDRSDLKPLADQLARDKFGHWYNCNTGVVEYDRSRGHLKKEIAFPSKEDLDKESVRFFLARNPDYLKGHELACICELEESNMKAFTKRIYRKACSAHALAATG
;
A
#
# COMPACT_ATOMS: atom_id res chain seq x y z
N MET A 1 15.83 -2.16 -23.87
CA MET A 1 14.47 -2.18 -23.28
C MET A 1 14.61 -2.50 -21.80
N SER A 2 13.83 -1.87 -20.93
CA SER A 2 13.81 -2.25 -19.51
C SER A 2 13.30 -3.70 -19.39
N ASN A 3 14.06 -4.58 -18.72
CA ASN A 3 13.67 -5.98 -18.48
C ASN A 3 12.52 -6.13 -17.47
N TYR A 4 12.01 -5.02 -16.94
CA TYR A 4 10.89 -5.01 -16.00
C TYR A 4 9.54 -5.04 -16.71
N ARG A 5 8.63 -5.89 -16.21
CA ARG A 5 7.19 -5.86 -16.52
C ARG A 5 6.36 -5.99 -15.25
N VAL A 6 5.14 -5.49 -15.28
CA VAL A 6 4.14 -5.75 -14.23
C VAL A 6 2.94 -6.44 -14.85
N SER A 7 2.42 -7.46 -14.16
CA SER A 7 1.12 -8.05 -14.50
C SER A 7 0.15 -7.83 -13.34
N ILE A 8 -1.06 -7.39 -13.66
CA ILE A 8 -2.18 -7.34 -12.70
C ILE A 8 -2.97 -8.63 -12.85
N LYS A 9 -3.20 -9.33 -11.74
CA LYS A 9 -3.97 -10.58 -11.73
C LYS A 9 -4.97 -10.56 -10.59
N SER A 10 -6.21 -11.00 -10.86
CA SER A 10 -7.12 -11.39 -9.79
C SER A 10 -6.44 -12.44 -8.91
N VAL A 11 -6.59 -12.33 -7.60
CA VAL A 11 -6.06 -13.32 -6.66
C VAL A 11 -6.61 -14.71 -6.97
N THR A 12 -7.89 -14.82 -7.33
CA THR A 12 -8.53 -16.10 -7.71
C THR A 12 -7.85 -16.77 -8.91
N ASN A 13 -7.15 -16.00 -9.75
CA ASN A 13 -6.49 -16.46 -10.97
C ASN A 13 -4.96 -16.63 -10.79
N LEU A 14 -4.44 -16.48 -9.58
CA LEU A 14 -3.03 -16.77 -9.28
C LEU A 14 -2.80 -18.28 -9.27
N THR A 15 -1.92 -18.75 -10.15
CA THR A 15 -1.50 -20.15 -10.18
C THR A 15 -0.75 -20.54 -8.91
N VAL A 16 -0.70 -21.83 -8.61
CA VAL A 16 0.07 -22.38 -7.47
C VAL A 16 1.54 -21.94 -7.54
N ASP A 17 2.15 -21.95 -8.73
CA ASP A 17 3.54 -21.53 -8.91
C ASP A 17 3.76 -20.04 -8.56
N ILE A 18 2.86 -19.16 -9.00
CA ILE A 18 2.94 -17.73 -8.69
C ILE A 18 2.78 -17.50 -7.19
N ARG A 19 1.79 -18.14 -6.55
CA ARG A 19 1.57 -18.04 -5.10
C ARG A 19 2.81 -18.49 -4.32
N ARG A 20 3.39 -19.63 -4.71
CA ARG A 20 4.63 -20.15 -4.10
C ARG A 20 5.79 -19.19 -4.25
N LYS A 21 6.01 -18.60 -5.43
CA LYS A 21 7.06 -17.59 -5.67
C LYS A 21 6.85 -16.32 -4.86
N MET A 22 5.60 -15.83 -4.79
CA MET A 22 5.25 -14.67 -3.95
C MET A 22 5.51 -14.97 -2.47
N LEU A 23 5.15 -16.16 -1.99
CA LEU A 23 5.42 -16.60 -0.63
C LEU A 23 6.92 -16.70 -0.34
N THR A 24 7.70 -17.32 -1.24
CA THR A 24 9.17 -17.38 -1.08
C THR A 24 9.76 -15.98 -1.00
N LEU A 25 9.35 -15.08 -1.90
CA LEU A 25 9.80 -13.69 -1.87
C LEU A 25 9.42 -13.00 -0.54
N TYR A 26 8.21 -13.25 -0.03
CA TYR A 26 7.73 -12.73 1.23
C TYR A 26 8.58 -13.20 2.43
N LEU A 27 8.73 -14.52 2.60
CA LEU A 27 9.48 -15.12 3.71
C LEU A 27 10.99 -14.85 3.65
N ASN A 28 11.52 -14.51 2.48
CA ASN A 28 12.90 -14.04 2.35
C ASN A 28 13.10 -12.65 2.99
N HIS A 29 12.06 -11.82 3.04
CA HIS A 29 12.13 -10.42 3.50
C HIS A 29 11.48 -10.16 4.86
N TYR A 30 10.57 -11.03 5.29
CA TYR A 30 9.81 -10.88 6.54
C TYR A 30 10.11 -11.99 7.55
N GLU A 31 9.95 -11.64 8.82
CA GLU A 31 10.01 -12.50 10.00
C GLU A 31 8.73 -12.34 10.83
N GLY A 32 8.49 -13.28 11.75
CA GLY A 32 7.28 -13.27 12.59
C GLY A 32 5.99 -13.48 11.80
N CYS A 33 6.04 -14.24 10.71
CA CYS A 33 4.89 -14.61 9.90
C CYS A 33 5.00 -16.08 9.50
N SER A 34 3.87 -16.67 9.11
CA SER A 34 3.78 -18.03 8.60
C SER A 34 3.19 -18.03 7.19
N GLU A 35 3.42 -19.11 6.46
CA GLU A 35 2.79 -19.34 5.16
C GLU A 35 1.26 -19.24 5.25
N ALA A 36 0.65 -19.86 6.27
CA ALA A 36 -0.79 -19.81 6.48
C ALA A 36 -1.30 -18.37 6.65
N GLN A 37 -0.59 -17.53 7.40
CA GLN A 37 -0.95 -16.12 7.57
C GLN A 37 -0.85 -15.32 6.26
N MET A 38 0.22 -15.53 5.49
CA MET A 38 0.42 -14.84 4.20
C MET A 38 -0.64 -15.26 3.18
N LEU A 39 -0.95 -16.56 3.10
CA LEU A 39 -1.97 -17.07 2.19
C LEU A 39 -3.38 -16.59 2.58
N ALA A 40 -3.69 -16.50 3.87
CA ALA A 40 -4.94 -15.94 4.36
C ALA A 40 -5.04 -14.43 4.05
N ASP A 41 -3.97 -13.66 4.29
CA ASP A 41 -3.97 -12.23 3.91
C ASP A 41 -4.18 -12.06 2.41
N LEU A 42 -3.51 -12.89 1.58
CA LEU A 42 -3.64 -12.85 0.14
C LEU A 42 -5.05 -13.22 -0.33
N SER A 43 -5.73 -14.19 0.29
CA SER A 43 -7.08 -14.60 -0.10
C SER A 43 -8.14 -13.51 0.11
N ASP A 44 -7.89 -12.59 1.04
CA ASP A 44 -8.76 -11.44 1.30
C ASP A 44 -8.57 -10.28 0.30
N LYS A 45 -7.68 -10.43 -0.69
CA LYS A 45 -7.35 -9.40 -1.68
C LYS A 45 -8.03 -9.70 -3.02
N ARG A 46 -8.44 -8.64 -3.71
CA ARG A 46 -9.03 -8.69 -5.05
C ARG A 46 -7.95 -9.03 -6.08
N GLU A 47 -6.84 -8.31 -6.03
CA GLU A 47 -5.80 -8.32 -7.07
C GLU A 47 -4.39 -8.30 -6.49
N ALA A 48 -3.44 -8.83 -7.28
CA ALA A 48 -2.02 -8.68 -7.08
C ALA A 48 -1.37 -8.04 -8.32
N LEU A 49 -0.58 -7.00 -8.09
CA LEU A 49 0.32 -6.42 -9.09
C LEU A 49 1.69 -7.07 -8.90
N ILE A 50 2.11 -7.87 -9.87
CA ILE A 50 3.33 -8.69 -9.78
C ILE A 50 4.40 -8.06 -10.68
N LEU A 51 5.52 -7.68 -10.07
CA LEU A 51 6.70 -7.16 -10.76
C LEU A 51 7.63 -8.31 -11.15
N TYR A 52 8.01 -8.32 -12.42
CA TYR A 52 8.97 -9.28 -12.95
C TYR A 52 10.22 -8.57 -13.45
N PHE A 53 11.35 -9.26 -13.36
CA PHE A 53 12.57 -8.96 -14.10
C PHE A 53 12.91 -10.17 -14.97
N GLY A 54 12.68 -10.06 -16.29
CA GLY A 54 12.65 -11.23 -17.17
C GLY A 54 11.50 -12.19 -16.83
N SER A 55 11.84 -13.43 -16.48
CA SER A 55 10.89 -14.47 -16.03
C SER A 55 10.61 -14.45 -14.52
N GLU A 56 11.50 -13.85 -13.73
CA GLU A 56 11.48 -13.96 -12.27
C GLU A 56 10.53 -12.96 -11.62
N ILE A 57 9.82 -13.39 -10.58
CA ILE A 57 9.02 -12.50 -9.72
C ILE A 57 9.97 -11.86 -8.72
N VAL A 58 10.13 -10.54 -8.82
CA VAL A 58 11.06 -9.76 -7.99
C VAL A 58 10.34 -8.74 -7.12
N GLY A 59 9.01 -8.69 -7.19
CA GLY A 59 8.20 -7.85 -6.33
C GLY A 59 6.72 -8.08 -6.54
N PHE A 60 5.92 -7.64 -5.57
CA PHE A 60 4.48 -7.54 -5.73
C PHE A 60 3.90 -6.52 -4.75
N THR A 61 2.68 -6.09 -5.04
CA THR A 61 1.77 -5.47 -4.08
C THR A 61 0.38 -6.06 -4.26
N THR A 62 -0.41 -6.10 -3.20
CA THR A 62 -1.78 -6.61 -3.23
C THR A 62 -2.77 -5.50 -2.97
N ILE A 63 -3.95 -5.58 -3.58
CA ILE A 63 -4.99 -4.58 -3.47
C ILE A 63 -6.31 -5.27 -3.16
N GLN A 64 -7.01 -4.75 -2.16
CA GLN A 64 -8.43 -4.96 -1.96
C GLN A 64 -9.18 -3.67 -2.27
N VAL A 65 -10.35 -3.78 -2.89
CA VAL A 65 -11.25 -2.65 -3.14
C VAL A 65 -12.62 -3.00 -2.60
N TYR A 66 -13.21 -2.13 -1.79
CA TYR A 66 -14.54 -2.33 -1.22
C TYR A 66 -15.27 -1.00 -1.06
N GLU A 67 -16.60 -1.05 -0.99
CA GLU A 67 -17.42 0.09 -0.59
C GLU A 67 -17.53 0.14 0.94
N HIS A 68 -17.60 1.35 1.48
CA HIS A 68 -17.72 1.62 2.90
C HIS A 68 -18.69 2.78 3.11
N GLU A 69 -19.43 2.79 4.21
CA GLU A 69 -20.29 3.93 4.56
C GLU A 69 -19.53 4.88 5.50
N TRP A 70 -19.43 6.14 5.10
CA TRP A 70 -18.79 7.18 5.89
C TRP A 70 -19.66 8.44 5.92
N LEU A 71 -20.02 8.90 7.12
CA LEU A 71 -20.92 10.06 7.32
C LEU A 71 -22.24 9.94 6.51
N ASN A 72 -22.84 8.75 6.51
CA ASN A 72 -24.05 8.41 5.73
C ASN A 72 -23.89 8.59 4.21
N GLN A 73 -22.66 8.50 3.69
CA GLN A 73 -22.37 8.54 2.26
C GLN A 73 -21.54 7.30 1.85
N PRO A 74 -21.83 6.69 0.69
CA PRO A 74 -21.01 5.63 0.16
C PRO A 74 -19.65 6.20 -0.29
N ILE A 75 -18.57 5.53 0.12
CA ILE A 75 -17.22 5.78 -0.34
C ILE A 75 -16.58 4.47 -0.81
N ARG A 76 -15.46 4.56 -1.51
CA ARG A 76 -14.65 3.39 -1.88
C ARG A 76 -13.31 3.44 -1.18
N ILE A 77 -12.88 2.29 -0.69
CA ILE A 77 -11.57 2.10 -0.07
C ILE A 77 -10.72 1.21 -0.97
N VAL A 78 -9.53 1.70 -1.29
CA VAL A 78 -8.41 0.89 -1.76
C VAL A 78 -7.57 0.56 -0.54
N TYR A 79 -7.50 -0.72 -0.20
CA TYR A 79 -6.60 -1.22 0.84
C TYR A 79 -5.41 -1.92 0.18
N SER A 80 -4.23 -1.31 0.28
CA SER A 80 -2.99 -1.95 -0.16
C SER A 80 -2.45 -2.82 0.96
N GLY A 81 -2.29 -4.11 0.69
CA GLY A 81 -1.65 -5.04 1.60
C GLY A 81 -0.13 -5.04 1.46
N ASP A 82 0.46 -6.21 1.71
CA ASP A 82 1.91 -6.39 1.68
C ASP A 82 2.51 -5.97 0.33
N THR A 83 3.50 -5.10 0.41
CA THR A 83 4.26 -4.59 -0.74
C THR A 83 5.72 -4.94 -0.57
N ILE A 84 6.26 -5.68 -1.52
CA ILE A 84 7.62 -6.22 -1.48
C ILE A 84 8.27 -6.01 -2.82
N VAL A 85 9.51 -5.57 -2.79
CA VAL A 85 10.43 -5.62 -3.93
C VAL A 85 11.73 -6.16 -3.39
N ASP A 86 12.30 -7.14 -4.07
CA ASP A 86 13.60 -7.67 -3.72
C ASP A 86 14.65 -6.56 -3.71
N ARG A 87 15.58 -6.63 -2.74
CA ARG A 87 16.60 -5.59 -2.53
C ARG A 87 17.43 -5.30 -3.78
N ALA A 88 17.74 -6.31 -4.59
CA ALA A 88 18.50 -6.12 -5.83
C ALA A 88 17.75 -5.29 -6.88
N HIS A 89 16.44 -5.14 -6.72
CA HIS A 89 15.55 -4.44 -7.63
C HIS A 89 14.98 -3.14 -7.04
N TRP A 90 15.47 -2.69 -5.88
CA TRP A 90 15.09 -1.40 -5.32
C TRP A 90 15.47 -0.23 -6.26
N GLY A 91 14.69 0.85 -6.18
CA GLY A 91 14.89 2.06 -6.99
C GLY A 91 14.16 2.05 -8.33
N GLN A 92 13.74 0.88 -8.82
CA GLN A 92 12.80 0.79 -9.96
C GLN A 92 11.48 1.51 -9.63
N GLN A 93 10.87 2.12 -10.64
CA GLN A 93 9.63 2.92 -10.50
C GLN A 93 8.42 2.25 -11.15
N LEU A 94 8.61 1.15 -11.89
CA LEU A 94 7.56 0.53 -12.69
C LEU A 94 6.40 0.04 -11.83
N LEU A 95 6.67 -0.61 -10.69
CA LEU A 95 5.60 -1.11 -9.80
C LEU A 95 4.74 0.04 -9.28
N ALA A 96 5.36 1.13 -8.80
CA ALA A 96 4.64 2.29 -8.30
C ALA A 96 3.84 2.99 -9.42
N ASN A 97 4.43 3.15 -10.61
CA ASN A 97 3.74 3.75 -11.75
C ASN A 97 2.52 2.92 -12.18
N GLN A 98 2.65 1.59 -12.21
CA GLN A 98 1.57 0.68 -12.57
C GLN A 98 0.49 0.65 -11.49
N TRP A 99 0.85 0.77 -10.21
CA TRP A 99 -0.11 0.97 -9.14
C TRP A 99 -0.91 2.26 -9.34
N ILE A 100 -0.26 3.40 -9.63
CA ILE A 100 -0.94 4.68 -9.91
C ILE A 100 -1.90 4.56 -11.11
N SER A 101 -1.47 3.90 -12.20
CA SER A 101 -2.34 3.64 -13.35
C SER A 101 -3.53 2.77 -12.97
N HIS A 102 -3.33 1.74 -12.15
CA HIS A 102 -4.42 0.88 -11.67
C HIS A 102 -5.42 1.63 -10.78
N ILE A 103 -4.95 2.54 -9.92
CA ILE A 103 -5.85 3.42 -9.14
C ILE A 103 -6.73 4.26 -10.05
N SER A 104 -6.20 4.74 -11.19
CA SER A 104 -7.00 5.48 -12.16
C SER A 104 -8.11 4.65 -12.78
N GLN A 105 -7.84 3.37 -13.05
CA GLN A 105 -8.85 2.41 -13.51
C GLN A 105 -9.92 2.20 -12.43
N ILE A 106 -9.49 1.97 -11.18
CA ILE A 106 -10.41 1.79 -10.05
C ILE A 106 -11.31 3.02 -9.89
N LYS A 107 -10.76 4.25 -9.90
CA LYS A 107 -11.59 5.47 -9.83
C LYS A 107 -12.53 5.60 -11.04
N PHE A 108 -12.10 5.20 -12.22
CA PHE A 108 -12.93 5.24 -13.43
C PHE A 108 -14.13 4.28 -13.37
N GLU A 109 -14.04 3.15 -12.64
CA GLU A 109 -15.17 2.23 -12.44
C GLU A 109 -16.36 2.91 -11.72
N ARG A 110 -16.10 3.85 -10.80
CA ARG A 110 -17.12 4.58 -10.01
C ARG A 110 -16.64 6.01 -9.74
N PRO A 111 -16.71 6.91 -10.73
CA PRO A 111 -16.15 8.25 -10.63
C PRO A 111 -16.92 9.14 -9.64
N ASP A 112 -18.19 8.82 -9.40
CA ASP A 112 -19.13 9.47 -8.49
C ASP A 112 -18.78 9.26 -7.01
N LEU A 113 -18.12 8.14 -6.68
CA LEU A 113 -17.78 7.82 -5.29
C LEU A 113 -16.40 8.38 -4.91
N PRO A 114 -16.25 9.03 -3.74
CA PRO A 114 -14.95 9.35 -3.17
C PRO A 114 -14.10 8.08 -3.02
N LEU A 115 -12.82 8.18 -3.36
CA LEU A 115 -11.89 7.05 -3.27
C LEU A 115 -10.77 7.37 -2.28
N TYR A 116 -10.56 6.50 -1.30
CA TYR A 116 -9.50 6.65 -0.31
C TYR A 116 -8.55 5.46 -0.35
N TRP A 117 -7.27 5.73 -0.20
CA TRP A 117 -6.24 4.72 0.03
C TRP A 117 -6.02 4.56 1.52
N PHE A 118 -6.49 3.45 2.08
CA PHE A 118 -6.20 3.02 3.43
C PHE A 118 -5.03 2.04 3.42
N VAL A 119 -4.04 2.25 4.27
CA VAL A 119 -2.85 1.38 4.34
C VAL A 119 -2.29 1.37 5.75
N ILE A 120 -1.93 0.17 6.22
CA ILE A 120 -1.13 0.01 7.45
C ILE A 120 0.34 -0.11 7.07
N VAL A 121 1.19 0.66 7.74
CA VAL A 121 2.57 0.88 7.31
C VAL A 121 3.55 0.29 8.33
N LYS A 122 4.22 -0.80 7.92
CA LYS A 122 5.21 -1.55 8.70
C LYS A 122 6.60 -0.90 8.76
N GLY A 123 6.88 0.09 7.91
CA GLY A 123 8.24 0.63 7.80
C GLY A 123 8.34 1.91 6.98
N HIS A 124 9.42 2.67 7.21
CA HIS A 124 9.65 3.98 6.60
C HIS A 124 9.73 3.94 5.06
N ARG A 125 10.20 2.82 4.49
CA ARG A 125 10.25 2.65 3.03
C ARG A 125 8.87 2.54 2.39
N THR A 126 7.89 2.02 3.10
CA THR A 126 6.50 2.01 2.63
C THR A 126 5.86 3.37 2.90
N PHE A 127 6.15 3.97 4.06
CA PHE A 127 5.65 5.30 4.41
C PHE A 127 5.97 6.37 3.36
N LYS A 128 7.17 6.29 2.73
CA LYS A 128 7.60 7.24 1.69
C LYS A 128 6.68 7.30 0.45
N PHE A 129 5.86 6.27 0.20
CA PHE A 129 4.94 6.28 -0.94
C PHE A 129 3.78 7.25 -0.75
N LEU A 130 3.33 7.48 0.49
CA LEU A 130 2.26 8.44 0.78
C LEU A 130 2.60 9.87 0.32
N PRO A 131 3.75 10.47 0.71
CA PRO A 131 4.12 11.81 0.23
C PRO A 131 4.64 11.86 -1.21
N ALA A 132 5.06 10.72 -1.77
CA ALA A 132 5.32 10.62 -3.21
C ALA A 132 4.01 10.66 -4.01
N PHE A 133 2.93 10.09 -3.45
CA PHE A 133 1.62 10.03 -4.07
C PHE A 133 0.83 11.34 -3.91
N GLY A 134 0.51 11.70 -2.67
CA GLY A 134 -0.43 12.76 -2.30
C GLY A 134 0.26 14.02 -1.77
N LYS A 135 -0.42 15.15 -1.91
CA LYS A 135 -0.04 16.44 -1.30
C LYS A 135 -0.32 16.42 0.19
N SER A 136 -1.41 15.80 0.61
CA SER A 136 -1.84 15.64 1.99
C SER A 136 -2.41 14.23 2.22
N PHE A 137 -2.28 13.73 3.45
CA PHE A 137 -2.81 12.44 3.91
C PHE A 137 -2.79 12.45 5.44
N TYR A 138 -3.39 11.45 6.09
CA TYR A 138 -3.29 11.28 7.54
C TYR A 138 -2.53 9.98 7.88
N PRO A 139 -1.65 10.00 8.90
CA PRO A 139 -1.09 11.16 9.55
C PRO A 139 0.06 11.77 8.72
N HIS A 140 0.11 13.10 8.59
CA HIS A 140 1.20 13.82 7.90
C HIS A 140 1.98 14.69 8.90
N TRP A 141 3.28 14.88 8.65
CA TRP A 141 4.17 15.55 9.60
C TRP A 141 4.02 17.08 9.62
N SER A 142 3.64 17.67 8.49
CA SER A 142 3.52 19.14 8.34
C SER A 142 2.17 19.65 7.82
N ILE A 143 1.22 18.78 7.50
CA ILE A 143 -0.10 19.18 6.99
C ILE A 143 -1.12 18.52 7.90
N ASP A 144 -1.96 19.32 8.52
CA ASP A 144 -3.03 18.77 9.34
C ASP A 144 -4.08 18.12 8.44
N ARG A 145 -4.30 16.82 8.67
CA ARG A 145 -5.39 16.03 8.10
C ARG A 145 -6.12 15.25 9.19
N SER A 146 -6.20 15.82 10.39
CA SER A 146 -6.95 15.24 11.49
C SER A 146 -8.43 15.01 11.15
N ASP A 147 -8.96 15.70 10.13
CA ASP A 147 -10.27 15.43 9.51
C ASP A 147 -10.42 13.97 9.02
N LEU A 148 -9.33 13.34 8.59
CA LEU A 148 -9.34 11.95 8.12
C LEU A 148 -9.13 10.92 9.24
N LYS A 149 -8.71 11.35 10.44
CA LYS A 149 -8.46 10.42 11.56
C LYS A 149 -9.70 9.59 11.89
N PRO A 150 -10.92 10.15 12.03
CA PRO A 150 -12.11 9.37 12.35
C PRO A 150 -12.39 8.24 11.34
N LEU A 151 -12.14 8.47 10.04
CA LEU A 151 -12.28 7.45 9.01
C LEU A 151 -11.19 6.38 9.13
N ALA A 152 -9.92 6.78 9.30
CA ALA A 152 -8.82 5.83 9.51
C ALA A 152 -9.06 4.93 10.74
N ASP A 153 -9.52 5.56 11.83
CA ASP A 153 -9.89 4.91 13.08
C ASP A 153 -11.00 3.87 12.89
N GLN A 154 -12.07 4.22 12.16
CA GLN A 154 -13.15 3.28 11.88
C GLN A 154 -12.66 2.11 11.03
N LEU A 155 -11.99 2.38 9.91
CA LEU A 155 -11.47 1.32 9.02
C LEU A 155 -10.49 0.39 9.74
N ALA A 156 -9.64 0.94 10.62
CA ALA A 156 -8.69 0.15 11.38
C ALA A 156 -9.37 -0.68 12.48
N ARG A 157 -10.37 -0.12 13.19
CA ARG A 157 -11.17 -0.90 14.16
C ARG A 157 -11.92 -2.04 13.49
N ASP A 158 -12.59 -1.76 12.37
CA ASP A 158 -13.38 -2.75 11.64
C ASP A 158 -12.49 -3.90 11.15
N LYS A 159 -11.25 -3.60 10.75
CA LYS A 159 -10.33 -4.59 10.17
C LYS A 159 -9.43 -5.31 11.18
N PHE A 160 -9.00 -4.64 12.25
CA PHE A 160 -8.00 -5.17 13.19
C PHE A 160 -8.51 -5.30 14.63
N GLY A 161 -9.72 -4.82 14.91
CA GLY A 161 -10.39 -4.97 16.20
C GLY A 161 -9.53 -4.49 17.35
N HIS A 162 -9.31 -5.37 18.33
CA HIS A 162 -8.60 -5.07 19.56
C HIS A 162 -7.11 -4.75 19.37
N TRP A 163 -6.48 -5.13 18.25
CA TRP A 163 -5.09 -4.75 17.98
C TRP A 163 -4.95 -3.27 17.61
N TYR A 164 -6.03 -2.60 17.20
CA TYR A 164 -5.94 -1.21 16.84
C TYR A 164 -6.05 -0.29 18.05
N ASN A 165 -5.00 0.50 18.29
CA ASN A 165 -4.96 1.51 19.33
C ASN A 165 -5.33 2.88 18.74
N CYS A 166 -6.55 3.37 19.05
CA CYS A 166 -7.05 4.63 18.51
C CYS A 166 -6.32 5.87 19.04
N ASN A 167 -5.62 5.77 20.18
CA ASN A 167 -4.86 6.88 20.75
C ASN A 167 -3.56 7.11 19.97
N THR A 168 -2.90 6.02 19.57
CA THR A 168 -1.63 6.07 18.82
C THR A 168 -1.84 6.08 17.30
N GLY A 169 -2.96 5.51 16.82
CA GLY A 169 -3.22 5.27 15.40
C GLY A 169 -2.47 4.06 14.86
N VAL A 170 -2.00 3.17 15.73
CA VAL A 170 -1.14 2.03 15.40
C VAL A 170 -1.90 0.72 15.62
N VAL A 171 -1.68 -0.25 14.72
CA VAL A 171 -2.05 -1.64 14.92
C VAL A 171 -0.92 -2.32 15.69
N GLU A 172 -1.19 -2.64 16.96
CA GLU A 172 -0.26 -3.14 17.96
C GLU A 172 -0.53 -4.63 18.19
N TYR A 173 0.21 -5.51 17.52
CA TYR A 173 0.04 -6.96 17.67
C TYR A 173 0.80 -7.50 18.89
N ASP A 174 0.16 -8.39 19.66
CA ASP A 174 0.81 -9.11 20.77
C ASP A 174 1.99 -9.97 20.31
N ARG A 175 1.86 -10.53 19.10
CA ARG A 175 2.92 -11.26 18.39
C ARG A 175 2.99 -10.71 17.00
N SER A 176 4.22 -10.51 16.51
CA SER A 176 4.41 -10.05 15.15
C SER A 176 3.66 -10.94 14.15
N ARG A 177 3.15 -10.30 13.10
CA ARG A 177 2.45 -10.94 11.98
C ARG A 177 3.13 -10.64 10.64
N GLY A 178 4.44 -10.39 10.67
CA GLY A 178 5.24 -9.95 9.53
C GLY A 178 5.88 -8.60 9.79
N HIS A 179 7.10 -8.62 10.31
CA HIS A 179 8.02 -7.48 10.32
C HIS A 179 9.18 -7.73 9.35
N LEU A 180 9.78 -6.66 8.82
CA LEU A 180 10.95 -6.81 7.97
C LEU A 180 12.13 -7.39 8.78
N LYS A 181 12.92 -8.25 8.16
CA LYS A 181 14.16 -8.74 8.77
C LYS A 181 15.12 -7.59 9.09
N LYS A 182 15.89 -7.73 10.16
CA LYS A 182 16.72 -6.65 10.72
C LYS A 182 17.70 -6.07 9.70
N GLU A 183 18.23 -6.86 8.79
CA GLU A 183 19.22 -6.44 7.78
C GLU A 183 18.66 -5.38 6.82
N ILE A 184 17.33 -5.31 6.70
CA ILE A 184 16.64 -4.35 5.86
C ILE A 184 15.67 -3.47 6.64
N ALA A 185 15.31 -3.75 7.89
CA ALA A 185 14.29 -2.98 8.60
C ALA A 185 14.74 -1.56 9.02
N PHE A 186 16.04 -1.34 9.20
CA PHE A 186 16.55 -0.06 9.68
C PHE A 186 16.68 0.99 8.56
N PRO A 187 16.39 2.28 8.86
CA PRO A 187 16.72 3.40 7.98
C PRO A 187 18.24 3.59 7.88
N SER A 188 18.72 4.05 6.72
CA SER A 188 20.10 4.52 6.58
C SER A 188 20.27 5.89 7.24
N LYS A 189 21.51 6.39 7.34
CA LYS A 189 21.78 7.75 7.86
C LYS A 189 21.08 8.81 6.99
N GLU A 190 21.13 8.65 5.67
CA GLU A 190 20.48 9.55 4.71
C GLU A 190 18.94 9.46 4.77
N ASP A 191 18.38 8.32 5.17
CA ASP A 191 16.95 8.21 5.43
C ASP A 191 16.55 9.02 6.67
N LEU A 192 17.37 9.01 7.73
CA LEU A 192 17.11 9.74 8.97
C LEU A 192 17.15 11.27 8.80
N ASP A 193 17.75 11.78 7.73
CA ASP A 193 17.73 13.21 7.39
C ASP A 193 16.35 13.67 6.89
N LYS A 194 15.48 12.74 6.47
CA LYS A 194 14.14 13.04 5.95
C LYS A 194 13.15 13.17 7.09
N GLU A 195 12.41 14.29 7.12
CA GLU A 195 11.36 14.54 8.12
C GLU A 195 10.30 13.45 8.15
N SER A 196 9.90 12.94 6.98
CA SER A 196 8.90 11.87 6.87
C SER A 196 9.34 10.58 7.55
N VAL A 197 10.63 10.24 7.50
CA VAL A 197 11.18 9.06 8.16
C VAL A 197 11.21 9.27 9.66
N ARG A 198 11.73 10.41 10.14
CA ARG A 198 11.73 10.74 11.58
C ARG A 198 10.33 10.74 12.16
N PHE A 199 9.36 11.30 11.43
CA PHE A 199 7.95 11.31 11.82
C PHE A 199 7.38 9.89 11.95
N PHE A 200 7.60 9.03 10.96
CA PHE A 200 7.16 7.63 11.02
C PHE A 200 7.72 6.90 12.24
N LEU A 201 9.04 7.03 12.49
CA LEU A 201 9.69 6.38 13.63
C LEU A 201 9.16 6.90 14.98
N ALA A 202 8.86 8.19 15.07
CA ALA A 202 8.26 8.78 16.28
C ALA A 202 6.82 8.32 16.51
N ARG A 203 6.04 8.11 15.43
CA ARG A 203 4.64 7.65 15.50
C ARG A 203 4.50 6.16 15.73
N ASN A 204 5.48 5.37 15.30
CA ASN A 204 5.48 3.92 15.44
C ASN A 204 6.87 3.44 15.93
N PRO A 205 7.24 3.72 17.20
CA PRO A 205 8.55 3.38 17.74
C PRO A 205 8.80 1.86 17.77
N ASP A 206 7.73 1.07 17.83
CA ASP A 206 7.76 -0.38 17.92
C ASP A 206 7.52 -1.09 16.57
N TYR A 207 7.71 -0.39 15.44
CA TYR A 207 7.54 -0.96 14.10
C TYR A 207 8.37 -2.24 13.86
N LEU A 208 9.53 -2.37 14.53
CA LEU A 208 10.39 -3.57 14.46
C LEU A 208 9.74 -4.81 15.10
N LYS A 209 8.75 -4.63 15.98
CA LYS A 209 7.92 -5.72 16.52
C LYS A 209 6.80 -6.13 15.54
N GLY A 210 6.68 -5.43 14.42
CA GLY A 210 5.62 -5.62 13.42
C GLY A 210 4.38 -4.78 13.68
N HIS A 211 4.47 -3.75 14.51
CA HIS A 211 3.40 -2.76 14.66
C HIS A 211 3.30 -1.89 13.41
N GLU A 212 2.09 -1.46 13.08
CA GLU A 212 1.82 -0.82 11.78
C GLU A 212 1.03 0.46 11.95
N LEU A 213 1.53 1.55 11.37
CA LEU A 213 0.86 2.84 11.43
C LEU A 213 -0.30 2.88 10.44
N ALA A 214 -1.52 3.08 10.92
CA ALA A 214 -2.69 3.25 10.06
C ALA A 214 -2.62 4.62 9.36
N CYS A 215 -2.64 4.61 8.04
CA CYS A 215 -2.59 5.79 7.20
C CYS A 215 -3.76 5.81 6.23
N ILE A 216 -4.24 7.00 5.88
CA ILE A 216 -5.28 7.19 4.89
C ILE A 216 -4.98 8.40 4.00
N CYS A 217 -5.16 8.24 2.69
CA CYS A 217 -4.91 9.26 1.69
C CYS A 217 -6.08 9.34 0.73
N GLU A 218 -6.63 10.54 0.53
CA GLU A 218 -7.66 10.78 -0.47
C GLU A 218 -7.07 10.67 -1.89
N LEU A 219 -7.66 9.82 -2.73
CA LEU A 219 -7.21 9.50 -4.09
C LEU A 219 -7.85 10.42 -5.15
N GLU A 220 -8.04 11.70 -4.82
CA GLU A 220 -8.55 12.71 -5.73
C GLU A 220 -7.43 13.40 -6.52
N GLU A 221 -7.71 13.75 -7.77
CA GLU A 221 -6.72 14.35 -8.68
C GLU A 221 -6.17 15.69 -8.17
N SER A 222 -6.97 16.42 -7.38
CA SER A 222 -6.58 17.67 -6.72
C SER A 222 -5.54 17.43 -5.61
N ASN A 223 -5.59 16.28 -4.93
CA ASN A 223 -4.68 15.88 -3.88
C ASN A 223 -3.39 15.23 -4.43
N MET A 224 -3.34 14.76 -5.67
CA MET A 224 -2.14 14.11 -6.22
C MET A 224 -0.95 15.08 -6.42
N LYS A 225 0.27 14.62 -6.13
CA LYS A 225 1.51 15.31 -6.53
C LYS A 225 1.66 15.32 -8.06
N ALA A 226 2.42 16.27 -8.59
CA ALA A 226 2.52 16.51 -10.03
C ALA A 226 2.92 15.28 -10.86
N PHE A 227 3.90 14.50 -10.38
CA PHE A 227 4.34 13.28 -11.07
C PHE A 227 3.23 12.21 -11.11
N THR A 228 2.63 11.93 -9.96
CA THR A 228 1.48 11.02 -9.78
C THR A 228 0.33 11.41 -10.69
N LYS A 229 -0.06 12.68 -10.64
CA LYS A 229 -1.14 13.27 -11.44
C LYS A 229 -0.92 13.08 -12.94
N ARG A 230 0.33 13.21 -13.42
CA ARG A 230 0.67 12.99 -14.83
C ARG A 230 0.45 11.53 -15.26
N ILE A 231 0.88 10.57 -14.45
CA ILE A 231 0.68 9.13 -14.73
C ILE A 231 -0.81 8.79 -14.68
N TYR A 232 -1.50 9.27 -13.64
CA TYR A 232 -2.92 9.07 -13.43
C TYR A 232 -3.74 9.56 -14.63
N ARG A 233 -3.55 10.81 -15.07
CA ARG A 233 -4.26 11.38 -16.22
C ARG A 233 -4.01 10.61 -17.52
N LYS A 234 -2.76 10.22 -17.77
CA LYS A 234 -2.41 9.43 -18.96
C LYS A 234 -3.19 8.11 -19.00
N ALA A 235 -3.32 7.44 -17.86
CA ALA A 235 -4.07 6.20 -17.75
C ALA A 235 -5.58 6.43 -17.89
N CYS A 236 -6.15 7.47 -17.26
CA CYS A 236 -7.56 7.85 -17.47
C CYS A 236 -7.90 8.06 -18.96
N SER A 237 -7.05 8.77 -19.71
CA SER A 237 -7.27 8.98 -21.14
C SER A 237 -7.25 7.66 -21.93
N ALA A 238 -6.37 6.72 -21.58
CA ALA A 238 -6.33 5.40 -22.21
C ALA A 238 -7.58 4.57 -21.91
N HIS A 239 -8.09 4.61 -20.67
CA HIS A 239 -9.34 3.94 -20.30
C HIS A 239 -10.55 4.51 -21.03
N ALA A 240 -10.63 5.84 -21.14
CA ALA A 240 -11.70 6.50 -21.88
C ALA A 240 -11.71 6.09 -23.37
N LEU A 241 -10.55 6.07 -24.03
CA LEU A 241 -10.42 5.63 -25.42
C LEU A 241 -10.85 4.17 -25.61
N ALA A 242 -10.45 3.28 -24.69
CA ALA A 242 -10.81 1.86 -24.73
C ALA A 242 -12.30 1.59 -24.45
N ALA A 243 -13.00 2.49 -23.75
CA ALA A 243 -14.44 2.38 -23.49
C ALA A 243 -15.30 2.87 -24.68
N THR A 244 -14.71 3.65 -25.59
CA THR A 244 -15.40 4.24 -26.75
C THR A 244 -15.18 3.51 -28.08
N GLY A 245 -14.32 2.49 -28.12
CA GLY A 245 -14.00 1.68 -29.31
C GLY A 245 -14.37 0.23 -29.12
#